data_AF-A0A359M3E0-F1
#
_entry.id   AF-A0A359M3E0-F1
#
_cell.length_a   1.000
_cell.length_b   1.000
_cell.length_c   1.000
_cell.angle_alpha   90.00
_cell.angle_beta   90.00
_cell.angle_gamma   90.00
#
_symmetry.space_group_name_H-M   'P 1'
#
loop_
_entity.id
_entity.type
_entity.pdbx_description
1 polymer ?
#
loop_
_entity_poly.entity_id
_entity_poly.type
_entity_poly.pdbx_seq_one_letter_code
_entity_poly.pdbx_strand_id
1 'polypeptide(L)'
;MAKKRSASSPRAKLVSVSAESIFSKPVGKAQKAVLNRIARSQAAGDDASIDFSDIPELTAAQLRKARRVPKVLVAARIDRDVYDWLQGHGEGYSTRINAILRAVMSTGKRIA
;
A
#
# COMPACT_ATOMS: atom_id res chain seq x y z
N MET A 1 4.17 -32.02 -33.93
CA MET A 1 2.95 -31.44 -33.34
C MET A 1 3.30 -30.11 -32.68
N ALA A 2 2.87 -28.98 -33.22
CA ALA A 2 3.22 -27.65 -32.71
C ALA A 2 2.29 -27.25 -31.55
N LYS A 3 2.86 -26.98 -30.36
CA LYS A 3 2.12 -26.46 -29.20
C LYS A 3 1.63 -25.05 -29.52
N LYS A 4 0.30 -24.83 -29.51
CA LYS A 4 -0.31 -23.51 -29.69
C LYS A 4 0.14 -22.60 -28.54
N ARG A 5 0.78 -21.48 -28.88
CA ARG A 5 1.15 -20.40 -27.96
C ARG A 5 -0.11 -19.88 -27.28
N SER A 6 -0.08 -19.75 -25.96
CA SER A 6 -1.17 -19.26 -25.14
C SER A 6 -1.73 -17.94 -25.70
N ALA A 7 -2.96 -17.98 -26.20
CA ALA A 7 -3.69 -16.78 -26.57
C ALA A 7 -4.07 -16.04 -25.28
N SER A 8 -3.71 -14.75 -25.22
CA SER A 8 -4.18 -13.80 -24.21
C SER A 8 -5.65 -14.03 -23.90
N SER A 9 -6.00 -14.17 -22.61
CA SER A 9 -7.38 -14.28 -22.18
C SER A 9 -8.22 -13.11 -22.73
N PRO A 10 -9.48 -13.34 -23.15
CA PRO A 10 -10.35 -12.26 -23.60
C PRO A 10 -10.47 -11.19 -22.52
N ARG A 11 -10.38 -9.92 -22.92
CA ARG A 11 -10.52 -8.79 -22.01
C ARG A 11 -11.91 -8.87 -21.36
N ALA A 12 -11.96 -9.06 -20.04
CA ALA A 12 -13.21 -9.10 -19.31
C ALA A 12 -14.00 -7.79 -19.53
N LYS A 13 -15.34 -7.88 -19.54
CA LYS A 13 -16.19 -6.68 -19.62
C LYS A 13 -15.87 -5.75 -18.44
N LEU A 14 -15.71 -4.46 -18.72
CA LEU A 14 -15.56 -3.45 -17.67
C LEU A 14 -16.84 -3.43 -16.82
N VAL A 15 -16.68 -3.54 -15.51
CA VAL A 15 -17.76 -3.45 -14.53
C VAL A 15 -17.47 -2.25 -13.64
N SER A 16 -18.40 -1.31 -13.55
CA SER A 16 -18.35 -0.27 -12.53
C SER A 16 -18.80 -0.87 -11.19
N VAL A 17 -17.98 -0.69 -10.16
CA VAL A 17 -18.27 -1.13 -8.79
C VAL A 17 -17.96 0.03 -7.87
N SER A 18 -18.82 0.27 -6.88
CA SER A 18 -18.55 1.28 -5.85
C SER A 18 -17.41 0.82 -4.94
N ALA A 19 -16.66 1.76 -4.38
CA ALA A 19 -15.60 1.45 -3.42
C ALA A 19 -16.17 0.69 -2.21
N GLU A 20 -17.33 1.10 -1.73
CA GLU A 20 -18.05 0.47 -0.61
C GLU A 20 -18.36 -1.01 -0.91
N SER A 21 -18.74 -1.33 -2.14
CA SER A 21 -19.04 -2.70 -2.57
C SER A 21 -17.79 -3.58 -2.66
N ILE A 22 -16.62 -3.00 -2.92
CA ILE A 22 -15.33 -3.71 -2.92
C ILE A 22 -14.94 -4.06 -1.49
N PHE A 23 -15.05 -3.09 -0.57
CA PHE A 23 -14.65 -3.28 0.82
C PHE A 23 -15.59 -4.22 1.59
N SER A 24 -16.89 -4.21 1.28
CA SER A 24 -17.89 -5.05 1.95
C SER A 24 -18.10 -6.42 1.31
N LYS A 25 -17.37 -6.75 0.23
CA LYS A 25 -17.58 -8.00 -0.51
C LYS A 25 -17.21 -9.23 0.33
N PRO A 26 -18.16 -10.16 0.60
CA PRO A 26 -17.84 -11.38 1.31
C PRO A 26 -16.96 -12.30 0.46
N VAL A 27 -15.98 -12.92 1.12
CA VAL A 27 -15.03 -13.84 0.46
C VAL A 27 -15.75 -15.14 0.10
N GLY A 28 -15.68 -15.54 -1.17
CA GLY A 28 -16.29 -16.80 -1.62
C GLY A 28 -15.57 -18.04 -1.08
N LYS A 29 -16.22 -19.21 -1.08
CA LYS A 29 -15.66 -20.48 -0.57
C LYS A 29 -14.31 -20.83 -1.19
N ALA A 30 -14.17 -20.69 -2.52
CA ALA A 30 -12.93 -20.96 -3.23
C ALA A 30 -11.81 -19.96 -2.85
N GLN A 31 -12.13 -18.67 -2.73
CA GLN A 31 -11.19 -17.64 -2.30
C GLN A 31 -10.72 -17.89 -0.86
N LYS A 32 -11.63 -18.27 0.04
CA LYS A 32 -11.30 -18.62 1.43
C LYS A 32 -10.35 -19.82 1.50
N ALA A 33 -10.54 -20.83 0.65
CA ALA A 33 -9.63 -21.96 0.56
C ALA A 33 -8.23 -21.55 0.08
N VAL A 34 -8.13 -20.65 -0.91
CA VAL A 34 -6.86 -20.08 -1.38
C VAL A 34 -6.16 -19.30 -0.27
N LEU A 35 -6.88 -18.40 0.42
CA LEU A 35 -6.33 -17.64 1.54
C LEU A 35 -5.82 -18.55 2.66
N ASN A 36 -6.56 -19.61 2.99
CA ASN A 36 -6.14 -20.59 3.99
C ASN A 36 -4.89 -21.38 3.57
N ARG A 37 -4.69 -21.62 2.26
CA ARG A 37 -3.45 -22.24 1.75
C ARG A 37 -2.27 -21.28 1.92
N ILE A 38 -2.43 -20.03 1.48
CA ILE A 38 -1.39 -18.99 1.60
C ILE A 38 -1.01 -18.78 3.07
N ALA A 39 -1.99 -18.67 3.96
CA ALA A 39 -1.77 -18.49 5.40
C ALA A 39 -0.96 -19.66 6.01
N ARG A 40 -1.21 -20.90 5.58
CA ARG A 40 -0.42 -22.06 6.03
C ARG A 40 1.02 -22.01 5.54
N SER A 41 1.24 -21.68 4.26
CA SER A 41 2.60 -21.53 3.72
C SER A 41 3.38 -20.42 4.45
N GLN A 42 2.76 -19.27 4.69
CA GLN A 42 3.37 -18.16 5.44
C GLN A 42 3.68 -18.54 6.90
N ALA A 43 2.77 -19.24 7.58
CA ALA A 43 3.00 -19.68 8.96
C ALA A 43 4.15 -20.70 9.06
N ALA A 44 4.37 -21.50 8.02
CA ALA A 44 5.50 -22.42 7.91
C ALA A 44 6.81 -21.75 7.48
N GLY A 45 6.77 -20.47 7.06
CA GLY A 45 7.92 -19.77 6.48
C GLY A 45 8.36 -20.32 5.12
N ASP A 46 7.44 -20.96 4.39
CA ASP A 46 7.73 -21.53 3.08
C ASP A 46 7.54 -20.48 1.97
N ASP A 47 8.64 -19.78 1.69
CA ASP A 47 8.72 -18.74 0.65
C ASP A 47 9.24 -19.30 -0.70
N ALA A 48 9.45 -20.61 -0.82
CA ALA A 48 10.08 -21.22 -2.00
C ALA A 48 9.27 -21.05 -3.31
N SER A 49 7.98 -20.75 -3.19
CA SER A 49 7.08 -20.52 -4.33
C SER A 49 6.99 -19.05 -4.78
N ILE A 50 7.67 -18.13 -4.09
CA ILE A 50 7.65 -16.71 -4.46
C ILE A 50 8.54 -16.50 -5.69
N ASP A 51 7.94 -15.96 -6.75
CA ASP A 51 8.64 -15.58 -7.97
C ASP A 51 9.21 -14.16 -7.81
N PHE A 52 10.53 -14.03 -7.99
CA PHE A 52 11.27 -12.76 -7.92
C PHE A 52 11.85 -12.35 -9.28
N SER A 53 11.35 -12.90 -10.38
CA SER A 53 11.86 -12.63 -11.73
C SER A 53 11.66 -11.17 -12.19
N ASP A 54 10.65 -10.49 -11.64
CA ASP A 54 10.31 -9.10 -11.93
C ASP A 54 10.94 -8.10 -10.95
N ILE A 55 11.11 -8.49 -9.68
CA ILE A 55 11.60 -7.63 -8.60
C ILE A 55 12.59 -8.41 -7.74
N PRO A 56 13.86 -7.95 -7.59
CA PRO A 56 14.85 -8.66 -6.79
C PRO A 56 14.48 -8.67 -5.30
N GLU A 57 14.84 -9.75 -4.62
CA GLU A 57 14.64 -9.89 -3.18
C GLU A 57 15.40 -8.81 -2.40
N LEU A 58 14.76 -8.26 -1.36
CA LEU A 58 15.38 -7.29 -0.47
C LEU A 58 16.30 -7.99 0.52
N THR A 59 17.56 -7.58 0.56
CA THR A 59 18.50 -8.05 1.57
C THR A 59 18.08 -7.60 2.98
N ALA A 60 18.46 -8.38 4.01
CA ALA A 60 18.23 -7.99 5.41
C ALA A 60 18.82 -6.61 5.75
N ALA A 61 19.93 -6.22 5.11
CA ALA A 61 20.54 -4.90 5.27
C ALA A 61 19.68 -3.77 4.69
N GLN A 62 19.04 -3.98 3.54
CA GLN A 62 18.09 -3.04 2.95
C GLN A 62 16.82 -2.95 3.81
N LEU A 63 16.30 -4.09 4.26
CA LEU A 63 15.11 -4.14 5.10
C LEU A 63 15.31 -3.43 6.45
N ARG A 64 16.51 -3.55 7.05
CA ARG A 64 16.88 -2.80 8.27
C ARG A 64 16.87 -1.27 8.10
N LYS A 65 17.00 -0.77 6.88
CA LYS A 65 16.88 0.68 6.59
C LYS A 65 15.42 1.12 6.53
N ALA A 66 14.47 0.21 6.30
CA ALA A 66 13.05 0.48 6.34
C ALA A 66 12.60 0.68 7.81
N ARG A 67 12.80 1.90 8.32
CA ARG A 67 12.34 2.28 9.65
C ARG A 67 11.01 3.02 9.54
N ARG A 68 9.99 2.50 10.23
CA ARG A 68 8.80 3.30 10.54
C ARG A 68 9.23 4.40 11.51
N VAL A 69 9.10 5.66 11.08
CA VAL A 69 9.35 6.78 11.99
C VAL A 69 8.22 6.82 13.02
N PRO A 70 8.49 6.72 14.33
CA PRO A 70 7.46 6.82 15.34
C PRO A 70 6.77 8.19 15.23
N LYS A 71 5.44 8.19 15.28
CA LYS A 71 4.64 9.42 15.31
C LYS A 71 4.32 9.75 16.76
N VAL A 72 4.51 11.01 17.13
CA VAL A 72 4.09 11.53 18.43
C VAL A 72 2.74 12.20 18.24
N LEU A 73 1.77 11.88 19.09
CA LEU A 73 0.49 12.56 19.10
C LEU A 73 0.68 13.92 19.75
N VAL A 74 0.57 14.98 18.95
CA VAL A 74 0.66 16.37 19.40
C VAL A 74 -0.66 17.05 19.11
N ALA A 75 -1.27 17.67 20.12
CA ALA A 75 -2.40 18.56 19.92
C ALA A 75 -1.87 19.93 19.50
N ALA A 76 -2.09 20.30 18.23
CA ALA A 76 -1.73 21.61 17.70
C ALA A 76 -3.00 22.32 17.21
N ARG A 77 -3.09 23.63 17.44
CA ARG A 77 -4.15 24.46 16.86
C ARG A 77 -3.73 24.85 15.45
N ILE A 78 -4.63 24.69 14.49
CA ILE A 78 -4.45 25.06 13.09
C ILE A 78 -5.59 26.01 12.73
N ASP A 79 -5.30 27.04 11.95
CA ASP A 79 -6.31 27.98 11.47
C ASP A 79 -7.36 27.28 10.60
N ARG A 80 -8.58 27.83 10.61
CA ARG A 80 -9.75 27.16 10.01
C ARG A 80 -9.60 26.99 8.50
N ASP A 81 -9.13 28.02 7.82
CA ASP A 81 -8.88 28.05 6.38
C ASP A 81 -7.80 27.03 5.96
N VAL A 82 -6.72 26.93 6.73
CA VAL A 82 -5.66 25.94 6.52
C VAL A 82 -6.20 24.51 6.72
N TYR A 83 -7.02 24.30 7.75
CA TYR A 83 -7.68 23.01 7.97
C TYR A 83 -8.59 22.62 6.80
N ASP A 84 -9.45 23.53 6.34
CA ASP A 84 -10.37 23.29 5.24
C ASP A 84 -9.63 23.01 3.92
N TRP A 85 -8.54 23.75 3.65
CA TRP A 85 -7.67 23.48 2.50
C TRP A 85 -7.05 22.08 2.57
N LEU A 86 -6.55 21.66 3.73
CA LEU A 86 -5.96 20.33 3.93
C LEU A 86 -7.00 19.21 3.76
N GLN A 87 -8.22 19.42 4.24
CA GLN A 87 -9.36 18.51 4.10
C GLN A 87 -9.83 18.37 2.65
N GLY A 88 -9.81 19.46 1.87
CA GLY A 88 -10.20 19.45 0.46
C GLY A 88 -9.40 18.47 -0.42
N HIS A 89 -8.25 18.00 0.07
CA HIS A 89 -7.39 17.03 -0.62
C HIS A 89 -7.60 15.58 -0.13
N GLY A 90 -8.70 15.28 0.56
CA GLY A 90 -9.11 13.92 0.98
C GLY A 90 -8.66 13.49 2.38
N GLU A 91 -9.03 12.26 2.76
CA GLU A 91 -8.97 11.68 4.13
C GLU A 91 -7.55 11.59 4.75
N GLY A 92 -6.50 11.94 4.00
CA GLY A 92 -5.09 11.87 4.41
C GLY A 92 -4.50 13.16 5.03
N TYR A 93 -5.33 14.14 5.41
CA TYR A 93 -4.85 15.47 5.81
C TYR A 93 -3.81 15.44 6.97
N SER A 94 -3.97 14.55 7.95
CA SER A 94 -3.04 14.37 9.08
C SER A 94 -1.65 13.87 8.65
N THR A 95 -1.59 13.05 7.61
CA THR A 95 -0.32 12.60 7.01
C THR A 95 0.29 13.71 6.16
N ARG A 96 -0.55 14.49 5.48
CA ARG A 96 -0.13 15.63 4.66
C ARG A 96 0.52 16.74 5.50
N ILE A 97 -0.02 17.02 6.70
CA ILE A 97 0.61 17.95 7.66
C ILE A 97 2.07 17.56 7.92
N ASN A 98 2.33 16.29 8.26
CA ASN A 98 3.69 15.83 8.51
C ASN A 98 4.60 15.92 7.27
N ALA A 99 4.07 15.70 6.06
CA ALA A 99 4.84 15.85 4.83
C ALA A 99 5.24 17.31 4.57
N ILE A 100 4.31 18.25 4.76
CA ILE A 100 4.56 19.69 4.64
C ILE A 100 5.64 20.12 5.63
N LEU A 101 5.51 19.75 6.91
CA LEU A 101 6.49 20.09 7.95
C LEU A 101 7.89 19.57 7.60
N ARG A 102 7.99 18.33 7.09
CA ARG A 102 9.29 17.77 6.64
C ARG A 102 9.89 18.54 5.46
N ALA A 103 9.07 18.94 4.49
CA ALA A 103 9.53 19.73 3.36
C ALA A 103 10.11 21.07 3.84
N VAL A 104 9.40 21.76 4.74
CA VAL A 104 9.85 23.02 5.35
C VAL A 104 11.13 22.83 6.18
N MET A 105 11.22 21.78 7.00
CA MET A 105 12.46 21.48 7.76
C MET A 105 13.66 21.22 6.82
N SER A 106 13.42 20.59 5.67
CA SER A 106 14.47 20.23 4.72
C SER A 106 14.97 21.42 3.91
N THR A 107 14.09 22.39 3.60
CA THR A 107 14.47 23.65 2.97
C THR A 107 15.14 24.60 3.96
N GLY A 108 14.66 24.64 5.21
CA GLY A 108 15.24 25.43 6.30
C GLY A 108 16.62 24.94 6.76
N LYS A 109 16.97 23.67 6.50
CA LYS A 109 18.33 23.12 6.74
C LYS A 109 19.44 23.74 5.88
N ARG A 110 19.12 24.63 4.92
CA ARG A 110 20.09 25.45 4.18
C ARG A 110 20.36 26.82 4.80
N ILE A 111 19.72 27.17 5.92
CA ILE A 111 20.00 28.39 6.67
C ILE A 111 20.55 27.99 8.05
N ALA A 112 21.77 27.45 8.03
CA ALA A 112 22.70 27.36 9.14
C ALA A 112 24.11 27.19 8.56
#